data_AF-A0A940QL27-F1
#
_entry.id   AF-A0A940QL27-F1
#
_cell.length_a   1.000
_cell.length_b   1.000
_cell.length_c   1.000
_cell.angle_alpha   90.00
_cell.angle_beta   90.00
_cell.angle_gamma   90.00
#
_symmetry.space_group_name_H-M   'P 1'
#
loop_
_entity.id
_entity.type
_entity.pdbx_description
1 polymer ?
#
loop_
_entity_poly.entity_id
_entity_poly.type
_entity_poly.pdbx_seq_one_letter_code
_entity_poly.pdbx_strand_id
1 'polypeptide(L)' 'MMEAKKRVLVIGLEPTLVDYSLFPDLNAEKVLTALKADQANLNALGYDVQLCLIDLGRTAEAVESECFRLRRSTLFD' A
#
# COMPACT_ATOMS: atom_id res chain seq x y z
N MET A 1 1.56 21.09 21.50
CA MET A 1 1.37 21.17 20.04
C MET A 1 1.29 19.73 19.54
N MET A 2 0.11 19.22 19.19
CA MET A 2 0.00 17.90 18.58
C MET A 2 0.16 18.12 17.07
N GLU A 3 1.35 17.89 16.52
CA GLU A 3 1.52 17.91 15.06
C GLU A 3 0.64 16.80 14.47
N ALA A 4 -0.19 17.15 13.49
CA ALA A 4 -0.97 16.16 12.77
C ALA A 4 -0.02 15.16 12.11
N LYS A 5 -0.21 13.86 12.39
CA LYS A 5 0.60 12.79 11.78
C LYS A 5 0.66 12.97 10.27
N LYS A 6 1.86 12.93 9.70
CA LYS A 6 2.04 12.96 8.24
C LYS A 6 1.43 11.69 7.65
N ARG A 7 0.61 11.88 6.62
CA ARG A 7 -0.17 10.82 5.97
C ARG A 7 0.56 10.33 4.72
N VAL A 8 0.68 9.01 4.58
CA VAL A 8 1.37 8.35 3.47
C VAL A 8 0.44 7.30 2.86
N LEU A 9 0.32 7.33 1.54
CA LEU A 9 -0.35 6.28 0.76
C LEU A 9 0.73 5.56 -0.05
N VAL A 10 0.89 4.27 0.19
CA VAL A 10 1.79 3.39 -0.57
C VAL A 10 0.93 2.68 -1.60
N ILE A 11 1.21 2.92 -2.89
CA ILE A 11 0.54 2.27 -4.01
C ILE A 11 1.51 1.26 -4.62
N GLY A 12 1.10 0.00 -4.70
CA GLY A 12 1.86 -1.07 -5.31
C GLY A 12 0.96 -1.99 -6.12
N LEU A 13 1.57 -2.89 -6.89
CA LEU A 13 0.83 -3.95 -7.59
C LEU A 13 0.50 -5.09 -6.63
N GLU A 14 -0.65 -5.73 -6.84
CA GLU A 14 -1.00 -6.97 -6.15
C GLU A 14 0.07 -8.04 -6.44
N PRO A 15 0.83 -8.49 -5.42
CA PRO A 15 2.00 -9.34 -5.62
C PRO A 15 1.69 -10.67 -6.31
N THR A 16 0.46 -11.18 -6.21
CA THR A 16 0.04 -12.41 -6.89
C THR A 16 -0.10 -12.30 -8.40
N LEU A 17 -0.12 -11.07 -8.95
CA LEU A 17 -0.26 -10.81 -10.38
C LEU A 17 1.08 -10.55 -11.09
N VAL A 18 2.18 -10.51 -10.33
CA VAL A 18 3.52 -10.23 -10.86
C VAL A 18 4.20 -11.54 -11.28
N ASP A 19 4.83 -11.53 -12.45
CA ASP A 19 5.69 -12.63 -12.90
C ASP A 19 7.10 -12.47 -12.29
N TYR A 20 7.46 -13.41 -11.41
CA TYR A 20 8.75 -13.44 -10.73
C TYR A 20 9.80 -14.29 -11.46
N SER A 21 9.56 -14.75 -12.69
CA SER A 21 10.48 -15.63 -13.43
C SER A 21 11.89 -15.02 -13.60
N LEU A 22 12.00 -13.68 -13.55
CA LEU A 22 13.27 -12.96 -13.62
C LEU A 22 13.95 -12.73 -12.27
N PHE A 23 13.28 -13.07 -11.16
CA PHE A 23 13.72 -12.80 -9.79
C PHE A 23 13.59 -14.07 -8.93
N PRO A 24 14.53 -15.01 -9.03
CA PRO A 24 14.41 -16.35 -8.41
C PRO A 24 14.29 -16.33 -6.88
N ASP A 25 14.75 -15.26 -6.23
CA ASP A 25 14.66 -15.10 -4.78
C ASP A 25 13.37 -14.39 -4.33
N LEU A 26 12.58 -13.85 -5.24
CA LEU A 26 11.33 -13.14 -4.96
C LEU A 26 10.11 -14.00 -5.27
N ASN A 27 9.10 -13.86 -4.42
CA ASN A 27 7.77 -14.41 -4.66
C ASN A 27 6.73 -13.48 -4.01
N ALA A 28 5.46 -13.71 -4.33
CA ALA A 28 4.35 -12.87 -3.85
C ALA A 28 4.32 -12.76 -2.31
N GLU A 29 4.59 -13.86 -1.60
CA GLU A 29 4.57 -13.89 -0.13
C GLU A 29 5.69 -13.03 0.48
N LYS A 30 6.91 -13.13 -0.05
CA LYS A 30 8.06 -12.33 0.39
C LYS A 30 7.82 -10.85 0.13
N VAL A 31 7.28 -10.50 -1.04
CA VAL A 31 6.96 -9.11 -1.39
C VAL A 31 5.88 -8.56 -0.46
N LEU A 32 4.78 -9.31 -0.25
CA LEU A 32 3.71 -8.88 0.65
C LEU A 32 4.20 -8.71 2.10
N THR A 33 5.07 -9.61 2.56
CA THR A 33 5.67 -9.54 3.89
C THR A 33 6.54 -8.29 4.05
N ALA A 34 7.37 -7.98 3.05
CA ALA A 34 8.19 -6.77 3.03
C ALA A 34 7.33 -5.50 3.05
N LEU A 35 6.28 -5.41 2.21
CA LEU A 35 5.39 -4.26 2.16
C LEU A 35 4.66 -4.02 3.49
N LYS A 36 4.24 -5.08 4.18
CA LYS A 36 3.64 -4.98 5.52
C LYS A 36 4.66 -4.53 6.57
N ALA A 37 5.91 -5.01 6.48
CA ALA A 37 6.98 -4.56 7.37
C ALA A 37 7.28 -3.07 7.17
N ASP A 38 7.31 -2.58 5.93
CA ASP A 38 7.50 -1.17 5.62
C ASP A 38 6.34 -0.31 6.14
N GLN A 39 5.09 -0.77 5.98
CA GLN A 39 3.92 -0.11 6.56
C GLN A 39 4.04 -0.01 8.09
N ALA A 40 4.43 -1.09 8.76
CA ALA A 40 4.60 -1.10 10.21
C ALA A 40 5.72 -0.14 10.66
N ASN A 41 6.85 -0.14 9.94
CA ASN A 41 7.98 0.75 10.21
C ASN A 41 7.58 2.22 10.09
N LEU A 42 6.88 2.60 9.03
CA LEU A 42 6.43 3.98 8.84
C LEU A 42 5.39 4.38 9.91
N ASN A 43 4.48 3.47 10.28
CA ASN A 43 3.53 3.73 11.37
C ASN A 43 4.25 3.96 12.71
N ALA A 44 5.30 3.18 13.00
CA ALA A 44 6.14 3.34 14.19
C ALA A 44 6.92 4.66 14.20
N LEU A 45 7.34 5.15 13.03
CA LEU A 45 7.96 6.47 12.87
C LEU A 45 6.98 7.65 13.02
N GLY A 46 5.70 7.38 13.32
CA GLY A 46 4.70 8.40 13.53
C GLY A 46 3.98 8.84 12.25
N TYR A 47 4.16 8.14 11.13
CA TYR A 47 3.28 8.33 9.98
C TYR A 47 1.96 7.60 10.22
N ASP A 48 0.94 7.99 9.47
CA ASP A 48 -0.24 7.18 9.24
C ASP A 48 -0.10 6.63 7.81
N VAL A 49 0.04 5.31 7.67
CA VAL A 49 0.33 4.68 6.37
C VAL A 49 -0.74 3.70 5.96
N GLN A 50 -1.25 3.88 4.74
CA GLN A 50 -2.13 2.93 4.09
C GLN A 50 -1.43 2.30 2.89
N LEU A 51 -1.43 0.97 2.85
CA LEU A 51 -0.97 0.19 1.71
C LEU A 51 -2.16 -0.12 0.81
N CYS A 52 -2.05 0.26 -0.46
CA CYS A 52 -3.02 -0.03 -1.51
C CYS A 52 -2.35 -0.89 -2.58
N LEU A 53 -2.88 -2.10 -2.79
CA LEU A 53 -2.39 -3.01 -3.82
C LEU A 53 -3.40 -3.04 -4.96
N ILE A 54 -2.98 -2.62 -6.15
CA ILE A 54 -3.82 -2.52 -7.35
C ILE A 54 -3.63 -3.74 -8.25
N ASP A 55 -4.72 -4.17 -8.88
CA ASP A 55 -4.74 -5.19 -9.92
C ASP A 55 -4.14 -4.64 -11.24
N LEU A 56 -3.65 -5.51 -12.12
CA LEU A 56 -3.17 -5.19 -13.48
C LEU A 56 -4.32 -5.11 -14.52
N GLY A 57 -5.55 -5.46 -14.15
CA GLY A 57 -6.73 -5.45 -15.01
C GLY A 57 -7.46 -4.09 -15.09
N ARG A 58 -8.63 -4.08 -15.74
CA ARG A 58 -9.54 -2.90 -15.86
C ARG A 58 -10.00 -2.34 -14.50
N THR A 59 -9.73 -3.07 -13.42
CA THR A 59 -10.01 -2.74 -12.02
C THR A 59 -8.95 -1.86 -11.38
N ALA A 60 -7.79 -1.64 -12.02
CA ALA A 60 -6.70 -0.81 -11.49
C ALA A 60 -7.17 0.61 -11.12
N GLU A 61 -7.87 1.28 -12.04
CA GLU A 61 -8.40 2.63 -11.83
C GLU A 61 -9.46 2.67 -10.72
N ALA A 62 -10.28 1.63 -10.62
CA ALA A 62 -11.31 1.52 -9.59
C ALA A 62 -10.71 1.32 -8.19
N VAL A 63 -9.69 0.46 -8.07
CA VAL A 63 -8.99 0.20 -6.79
C VAL A 63 -8.18 1.42 -6.36
N GLU A 64 -7.51 2.10 -7.29
CA GLU A 64 -6.81 3.36 -7.00
C GLU A 64 -7.79 4.43 -6.50
N SER A 65 -8.89 4.64 -7.23
CA SER A 65 -9.94 5.60 -6.86
C SER A 65 -10.58 5.26 -5.51
N GLU A 66 -10.75 3.97 -5.21
CA GLU A 66 -11.27 3.48 -3.94
C GLU A 66 -10.30 3.71 -2.78
N CYS A 67 -9.02 3.36 -2.93
CA CYS A 67 -8.00 3.64 -1.92
C CYS A 67 -7.87 5.15 -1.65
N PHE A 68 -7.89 5.97 -2.70
CA PHE A 68 -7.86 7.42 -2.57
C PHE A 68 -9.12 7.95 -1.88
N ARG A 69 -10.30 7.42 -2.22
CA ARG A 69 -11.59 7.78 -1.60
C ARG A 69 -11.65 7.38 -0.13
N LEU A 70 -11.25 6.16 0.23
CA LEU A 70 -11.22 5.68 1.61
C LEU A 70 -10.29 6.55 2.47
N ARG A 71 -9.10 6.88 1.95
CA ARG A 71 -8.14 7.75 2.63
C ARG A 71 -8.64 9.19 2.80
N ARG A 72 -9.45 9.67 1.85
CA ARG A 72 -10.08 11.00 1.91
C ARG A 72 -11.33 11.02 2.80
N SER A 73 -11.96 9.88 3.08
CA SER A 73 -13.10 9.77 4.00
C SER A 73 -12.69 9.87 5.46
N THR A 74 -11.53 9.32 5.84
CA THR A 74 -10.93 9.46 7.18
C THR A 74 -10.38 10.88 7.45
N LEU A 75 -10.74 11.85 6.60
CA LEU A 75 -10.36 13.25 6.67
C LEU A 75 -11.40 14.09 7.44
N PHE A 76 -12.54 13.48 7.80
CA PHE A 76 -13.67 14.14 8.46
C PHE A 76 -14.15 13.50 9.78
N ASP A 77 -13.42 12.51 10.31
CA ASP A 77 -13.58 11.98 11.68
C ASP A 77 -12.41 12.41 12.56
#